data_AF-A0A4V0KUM5-F1
#
_entry.id   AF-A0A4V0KUM5-F1
#
_cell.length_a   1.000
_cell.length_b   1.000
_cell.length_c   1.000
_cell.angle_alpha   90.00
_cell.angle_beta   90.00
_cell.angle_gamma   90.00
#
_symmetry.space_group_name_H-M   'P 1'
#
loop_
_entity.id
_entity.type
_entity.pdbx_description
1 polymer ?
#
loop_
_entity_poly.entity_id
_entity_poly.type
_entity_poly.pdbx_seq_one_letter_code
_entity_poly.pdbx_strand_id
1 'polypeptide(L)'
;MASKVCDAINTIDKFFDDDPNNTGKGAYESYLSAYCPDGNCSIDEEKIIPCFIILLKNLDDESFESDKIVQYASLWLSHKLNQKTQNGTTKLYNFYTENIITNSCYINNIDDNSDDNINKSVIENKIKSMNMDIKDISNFYDAFKSLCNMYSEIELYNYQCNKCLENAGELFEKYEKLKNALDINKGSSYYELLSSLSIDYKNFENSYNTLWCSKGPPLVACPRSSVTKNTLISIAIIFVAASILLGVSYKYSLFGFRKRSQKHHLKEMLKK
;
A
#
# COMPACT_ATOMS: atom_id res chain seq x y z
N MET A 1 12.35 -6.44 -2.17
CA MET A 1 10.98 -6.58 -1.65
C MET A 1 9.99 -5.75 -2.46
N ALA A 2 10.03 -4.41 -2.41
CA ALA A 2 9.05 -3.58 -3.12
C ALA A 2 9.09 -3.72 -4.66
N SER A 3 10.25 -3.97 -5.30
CA SER A 3 10.32 -4.20 -6.76
C SER A 3 9.36 -5.31 -7.25
N LYS A 4 9.40 -6.51 -6.64
CA LYS A 4 8.49 -7.61 -6.98
C LYS A 4 7.02 -7.22 -6.82
N VAL A 5 6.69 -6.48 -5.75
CA VAL A 5 5.33 -5.98 -5.49
C VAL A 5 4.89 -4.99 -6.59
N CYS A 6 5.76 -4.06 -6.95
CA CYS A 6 5.52 -3.10 -8.02
C CYS A 6 5.32 -3.77 -9.37
N ASP A 7 6.11 -4.80 -9.69
CA ASP A 7 5.99 -5.58 -10.93
C ASP A 7 4.67 -6.35 -10.99
N ALA A 8 4.25 -6.96 -9.87
CA ALA A 8 2.96 -7.63 -9.77
C ALA A 8 1.79 -6.66 -9.97
N ILE A 9 1.83 -5.48 -9.33
CA ILE A 9 0.83 -4.43 -9.50
C ILE A 9 0.79 -3.94 -10.95
N ASN A 10 1.95 -3.64 -11.55
CA ASN A 10 2.04 -3.22 -12.95
C ASN A 10 1.48 -4.29 -13.90
N THR A 11 1.65 -5.57 -13.58
CA THR A 11 1.11 -6.68 -14.37
C THR A 11 -0.41 -6.72 -14.28
N ILE A 12 -0.98 -6.60 -13.07
CA ILE A 12 -2.43 -6.63 -12.86
C ILE A 12 -3.11 -5.38 -13.39
N ASP A 13 -2.45 -4.22 -13.36
CA ASP A 13 -2.99 -2.99 -13.96
C ASP A 13 -3.30 -3.17 -15.47
N LYS A 14 -2.51 -3.99 -16.19
CA LYS A 14 -2.75 -4.29 -17.62
C LYS A 14 -4.06 -5.02 -17.91
N PHE A 15 -4.70 -5.61 -16.91
CA PHE A 15 -5.97 -6.30 -17.05
C PHE A 15 -7.14 -5.32 -17.24
N PHE A 16 -6.89 -4.04 -16.96
CA PHE A 16 -7.82 -2.93 -17.11
C PHE A 16 -7.45 -2.01 -18.28
N ASP A 17 -6.44 -2.37 -19.08
CA ASP A 17 -6.04 -1.58 -20.25
C ASP A 17 -7.01 -1.87 -21.41
N ASP A 18 -7.75 -0.83 -21.82
CA ASP A 18 -8.67 -0.88 -22.95
C ASP A 18 -7.99 -0.70 -24.32
N ASP A 19 -6.66 -0.64 -24.38
CA ASP A 19 -5.94 -0.48 -25.65
C ASP A 19 -6.21 -1.69 -26.56
N PRO A 20 -6.87 -1.50 -27.72
CA PRO A 20 -7.13 -2.59 -28.66
C PRO A 20 -5.85 -3.22 -29.23
N ASN A 21 -4.69 -2.55 -29.11
CA ASN A 21 -3.38 -3.08 -29.50
C ASN A 21 -2.69 -3.89 -28.40
N ASN A 22 -3.32 -4.05 -27.22
CA ASN A 22 -2.78 -4.88 -26.15
C ASN A 22 -2.87 -6.37 -26.54
N THR A 23 -1.77 -6.89 -27.10
CA THR A 23 -1.65 -8.27 -27.56
C THR A 23 -1.81 -9.31 -26.45
N GLY A 24 -1.73 -8.90 -25.18
CA GLY A 24 -1.90 -9.76 -24.01
C GLY A 24 -3.34 -9.92 -23.52
N LYS A 25 -4.31 -9.16 -24.06
CA LYS A 25 -5.69 -9.09 -23.54
C LYS A 25 -6.36 -10.47 -23.38
N GLY A 26 -6.27 -11.33 -24.40
CA GLY A 26 -6.86 -12.68 -24.35
C GLY A 26 -6.19 -13.60 -23.32
N ALA A 27 -4.89 -13.43 -23.07
CA ALA A 27 -4.18 -14.20 -22.04
C ALA A 27 -4.60 -13.75 -20.62
N TYR A 28 -4.79 -12.46 -20.41
CA TYR A 28 -5.27 -11.90 -19.14
C TYR A 28 -6.71 -12.32 -18.83
N GLU A 29 -7.59 -12.30 -19.83
CA GLU A 29 -8.98 -12.77 -19.69
C GLU A 29 -9.04 -14.26 -19.34
N SER A 30 -8.23 -15.09 -20.00
CA SER A 30 -8.10 -16.51 -19.67
C SER A 30 -7.59 -16.71 -18.24
N TYR A 31 -6.57 -15.95 -17.82
CA TYR A 31 -6.03 -16.03 -16.48
C TYR A 31 -7.04 -15.60 -15.40
N LEU A 32 -7.80 -14.52 -15.64
CA LEU A 32 -8.91 -14.09 -14.77
C LEU A 32 -9.98 -15.18 -14.62
N SER A 33 -10.34 -15.83 -15.73
CA SER A 33 -11.40 -16.84 -15.74
C SER A 33 -11.08 -18.04 -14.83
N ALA A 34 -9.79 -18.35 -14.62
CA ALA A 34 -9.36 -19.42 -13.70
C ALA A 34 -9.72 -19.10 -12.24
N TYR A 35 -9.77 -17.82 -11.87
CA TYR A 35 -10.15 -17.37 -10.53
C TYR A 35 -11.64 -17.04 -10.41
N CYS A 36 -12.39 -17.11 -11.52
CA CYS A 36 -13.82 -16.80 -11.58
C CYS A 36 -14.55 -17.72 -12.57
N PRO A 37 -14.71 -19.01 -12.23
CA PRO A 37 -15.23 -20.02 -13.16
C PRO A 37 -16.72 -19.84 -13.49
N ASP A 38 -17.49 -19.14 -12.65
CA ASP A 38 -18.95 -18.97 -12.85
C ASP A 38 -19.31 -17.87 -13.87
N GLY A 39 -18.32 -17.20 -14.48
CA GLY A 39 -18.54 -16.20 -15.52
C GLY A 39 -18.97 -14.80 -15.04
N ASN A 40 -19.16 -14.61 -13.74
CA ASN A 40 -19.53 -13.33 -13.09
C ASN A 40 -18.36 -12.33 -12.98
N CYS A 41 -17.42 -12.34 -13.94
CA CYS A 41 -16.24 -11.47 -13.95
C CYS A 41 -16.06 -10.74 -15.28
N SER A 42 -17.16 -10.53 -15.99
CA SER A 42 -17.16 -10.06 -17.36
C SER A 42 -17.24 -8.53 -17.48
N ILE A 43 -17.53 -7.81 -16.39
CA ILE A 43 -17.53 -6.34 -16.31
C ILE A 43 -16.33 -5.85 -15.50
N ASP A 44 -15.73 -4.71 -15.84
CA ASP A 44 -14.52 -4.20 -15.18
C ASP A 44 -14.65 -4.02 -13.66
N GLU A 45 -15.85 -3.73 -13.17
CA GLU A 45 -16.15 -3.66 -11.73
C GLU A 45 -16.10 -5.02 -11.07
N GLU A 46 -16.57 -6.06 -11.77
CA GLU A 46 -16.52 -7.44 -11.32
C GLU A 46 -15.10 -8.02 -11.38
N LYS A 47 -14.22 -7.49 -12.24
CA LYS A 47 -12.81 -7.88 -12.34
C LYS A 47 -11.95 -7.44 -11.16
N ILE A 48 -12.39 -6.44 -10.38
CA ILE A 48 -11.59 -5.89 -9.26
C ILE A 48 -11.29 -6.96 -8.19
N ILE A 49 -12.29 -7.75 -7.80
CA ILE A 49 -12.13 -8.77 -6.74
C ILE A 49 -11.25 -9.95 -7.22
N PRO A 50 -11.44 -10.55 -8.40
CA PRO A 50 -10.52 -11.53 -8.97
C PRO A 50 -9.09 -11.00 -9.07
N CYS A 51 -8.90 -9.77 -9.55
CA CYS A 51 -7.57 -9.14 -9.62
C CYS A 51 -6.94 -8.96 -8.25
N PHE A 52 -7.73 -8.60 -7.23
CA PHE A 52 -7.26 -8.54 -5.84
C PHE A 52 -6.79 -9.93 -5.34
N ILE A 53 -7.54 -11.00 -5.64
CA ILE A 53 -7.16 -12.38 -5.31
C ILE A 53 -5.88 -12.80 -6.03
N ILE A 54 -5.77 -12.49 -7.32
CA ILE A 54 -4.57 -12.74 -8.12
C ILE A 54 -3.36 -12.01 -7.53
N LEU A 55 -3.53 -10.75 -7.11
CA LEU A 55 -2.46 -9.98 -6.49
C LEU A 55 -1.99 -10.63 -5.19
N LEU A 56 -2.92 -11.07 -4.34
CA LEU A 56 -2.60 -11.78 -3.11
C LEU A 56 -1.78 -13.05 -3.41
N LYS A 57 -2.26 -13.91 -4.32
CA LYS A 57 -1.59 -15.17 -4.67
C LYS A 57 -0.24 -15.00 -5.37
N ASN A 58 -0.12 -14.01 -6.26
CA ASN A 58 1.16 -13.74 -6.93
C ASN A 58 2.23 -13.22 -5.97
N LEU A 59 1.82 -12.60 -4.87
CA LEU A 59 2.71 -12.09 -3.84
C LEU A 59 2.93 -13.09 -2.70
N ASP A 60 2.17 -14.19 -2.67
CA ASP A 60 2.29 -15.27 -1.68
C ASP A 60 3.52 -16.14 -1.94
N ASP A 61 4.68 -15.51 -1.79
CA ASP A 61 6.01 -16.11 -1.81
C ASP A 61 6.46 -16.18 -0.34
N GLU A 62 7.03 -17.32 0.09
CA GLU A 62 7.45 -17.62 1.47
C GLU A 62 8.35 -16.53 2.09
N SER A 63 8.94 -15.66 1.27
CA SER A 63 9.77 -14.54 1.70
C SER A 63 9.02 -13.27 2.15
N PHE A 64 7.71 -13.16 1.93
CA PHE A 64 6.92 -11.99 2.31
C PHE A 64 6.03 -12.26 3.53
N GLU A 65 6.07 -11.34 4.50
CA GLU A 65 5.10 -11.34 5.59
C GLU A 65 3.68 -11.19 5.03
N SER A 66 2.79 -12.09 5.44
CA SER A 66 1.40 -12.13 4.97
C SER A 66 0.65 -10.81 5.18
N ASP A 67 0.85 -10.16 6.33
CA ASP A 67 0.32 -8.83 6.62
C ASP A 67 0.77 -7.77 5.61
N LYS A 68 2.01 -7.85 5.12
CA LYS A 68 2.53 -6.93 4.11
C LYS A 68 1.91 -7.18 2.74
N ILE A 69 1.77 -8.45 2.35
CA ILE A 69 1.09 -8.84 1.11
C ILE A 69 -0.33 -8.26 1.09
N VAL A 70 -1.10 -8.51 2.15
CA VAL A 70 -2.49 -8.01 2.25
C VAL A 70 -2.53 -6.49 2.27
N GLN A 71 -1.56 -5.82 2.90
CA GLN A 71 -1.48 -4.36 2.88
C GLN A 71 -1.34 -3.81 1.45
N TYR A 72 -0.40 -4.33 0.66
CA TYR A 72 -0.16 -3.84 -0.70
C TYR A 72 -1.36 -4.13 -1.61
N ALA A 73 -1.95 -5.32 -1.49
CA ALA A 73 -3.15 -5.68 -2.23
C ALA A 73 -4.34 -4.77 -1.84
N SER A 74 -4.47 -4.41 -0.57
CA SER A 74 -5.51 -3.51 -0.06
C SER A 74 -5.32 -2.05 -0.51
N LEU A 75 -4.07 -1.57 -0.60
CA LEU A 75 -3.75 -0.27 -1.19
C LEU A 75 -4.20 -0.21 -2.65
N TRP A 76 -3.84 -1.23 -3.44
CA TRP A 76 -4.24 -1.34 -4.84
C TRP A 76 -5.76 -1.43 -5.00
N LEU A 77 -6.42 -2.29 -4.21
CA LEU A 77 -7.88 -2.44 -4.20
C LEU A 77 -8.57 -1.10 -3.92
N SER A 78 -8.12 -0.38 -2.89
CA SER A 78 -8.69 0.91 -2.51
C SER A 78 -8.54 1.95 -3.62
N HIS A 79 -7.40 1.97 -4.32
CA HIS A 79 -7.20 2.86 -5.46
C HIS A 79 -8.19 2.55 -6.60
N LYS A 80 -8.34 1.28 -6.99
CA LYS A 80 -9.29 0.89 -8.04
C LYS A 80 -10.74 1.19 -7.65
N LEU A 81 -11.11 0.96 -6.39
CA LEU A 81 -12.45 1.29 -5.90
C LEU A 81 -12.70 2.79 -5.85
N ASN A 82 -11.70 3.60 -5.48
CA ASN A 82 -11.83 5.07 -5.41
C ASN A 82 -12.01 5.73 -6.79
N GLN A 83 -11.64 5.06 -7.88
CA GLN A 83 -11.96 5.52 -9.24
C GLN A 83 -13.48 5.46 -9.54
N LYS A 84 -14.25 4.72 -8.73
CA LYS A 84 -15.71 4.69 -8.76
C LYS A 84 -16.23 5.66 -7.70
N THR A 85 -16.88 6.74 -8.13
CA THR A 85 -17.27 7.88 -7.28
C THR A 85 -18.11 7.50 -6.04
N GLN A 86 -18.82 6.38 -6.08
CA GLN A 86 -19.69 5.90 -4.99
C GLN A 86 -18.93 5.31 -3.79
N ASN A 87 -17.68 4.87 -3.97
CA ASN A 87 -16.95 4.12 -2.95
C ASN A 87 -16.01 4.97 -2.08
N GLY A 88 -15.79 6.24 -2.42
CA GLY A 88 -14.76 7.06 -1.78
C GLY A 88 -14.96 7.27 -0.26
N THR A 89 -16.22 7.37 0.20
CA THR A 89 -16.57 7.51 1.62
C THR A 89 -16.82 6.19 2.34
N THR A 90 -16.79 5.07 1.61
CA THR A 90 -16.98 3.75 2.19
C THR A 90 -15.69 3.31 2.87
N LYS A 91 -15.79 2.77 4.08
CA LYS A 91 -14.64 2.16 4.76
C LYS A 91 -14.26 0.87 4.07
N LEU A 92 -12.95 0.62 3.92
CA LEU A 92 -12.46 -0.59 3.27
C LEU A 92 -13.00 -1.88 3.93
N TYR A 93 -13.06 -1.90 5.27
CA TYR A 93 -13.59 -3.06 5.98
C TYR A 93 -15.07 -3.34 5.67
N ASN A 94 -15.90 -2.29 5.56
CA ASN A 94 -17.31 -2.44 5.19
C ASN A 94 -17.44 -3.00 3.77
N PHE A 95 -16.68 -2.45 2.81
CA PHE A 95 -16.67 -2.95 1.45
C PHE A 95 -16.27 -4.43 1.41
N TYR A 96 -15.21 -4.79 2.14
CA TYR A 96 -14.75 -6.18 2.24
C TYR A 96 -15.84 -7.11 2.79
N THR A 97 -16.51 -6.74 3.88
CA THR A 97 -17.56 -7.58 4.48
C THR A 97 -18.79 -7.75 3.59
N GLU A 98 -19.18 -6.70 2.86
CA GLU A 98 -20.39 -6.70 2.04
C GLU A 98 -20.17 -7.35 0.68
N ASN A 99 -19.00 -7.15 0.07
CA ASN A 99 -18.76 -7.46 -1.34
C ASN A 99 -17.69 -8.52 -1.59
N ILE A 100 -16.71 -8.71 -0.68
CA ILE A 100 -15.59 -9.65 -0.90
C ILE A 100 -15.87 -10.99 -0.24
N ILE A 101 -16.25 -11.00 1.04
CA ILE A 101 -16.49 -12.26 1.79
C ILE A 101 -17.58 -13.12 1.13
N THR A 102 -18.59 -12.49 0.56
CA THR A 102 -19.74 -13.14 -0.09
C THR A 102 -19.50 -13.48 -1.56
N ASN A 103 -18.38 -13.04 -2.14
CA ASN A 103 -18.08 -13.24 -3.56
C ASN A 103 -17.62 -14.69 -3.83
N SER A 104 -18.20 -15.34 -4.83
CA SER A 104 -17.86 -16.72 -5.17
C SER A 104 -16.39 -16.90 -5.57
N CYS A 105 -15.78 -15.92 -6.23
CA CYS A 105 -14.35 -15.96 -6.57
C CYS A 105 -13.50 -16.00 -5.30
N TYR A 106 -13.82 -15.18 -4.31
CA TYR A 106 -13.09 -15.14 -3.05
C TYR A 106 -13.26 -16.44 -2.26
N ILE A 107 -14.50 -16.91 -2.11
CA ILE A 107 -14.82 -18.15 -1.40
C ILE A 107 -14.10 -19.36 -2.00
N ASN A 108 -14.02 -19.44 -3.33
CA ASN A 108 -13.45 -20.60 -4.02
C ASN A 108 -11.92 -20.57 -4.11
N ASN A 109 -11.28 -19.40 -3.90
CA ASN A 109 -9.85 -19.24 -4.13
C ASN A 109 -9.03 -18.91 -2.89
N ILE A 110 -9.64 -18.49 -1.79
CA ILE A 110 -8.94 -18.19 -0.55
C ILE A 110 -9.43 -19.16 0.52
N ASP A 111 -8.48 -19.93 1.06
CA ASP A 111 -8.78 -20.96 2.03
C ASP A 111 -9.12 -20.41 3.42
N ASP A 112 -9.92 -21.17 4.16
CA ASP A 112 -10.18 -20.97 5.60
C ASP A 112 -9.05 -21.58 6.46
N ASN A 113 -8.16 -22.39 5.88
CA ASN A 113 -7.12 -23.09 6.61
C ASN A 113 -6.04 -22.11 7.11
N SER A 114 -5.57 -22.32 8.35
CA SER A 114 -4.50 -21.51 8.95
C SER A 114 -3.10 -21.84 8.43
N ASP A 115 -2.92 -22.97 7.73
CA ASP A 115 -1.62 -23.41 7.26
C ASP A 115 -1.12 -22.62 6.04
N ASP A 116 -2.03 -22.02 5.28
CA ASP A 116 -1.70 -21.14 4.15
C ASP A 116 -1.28 -19.77 4.67
N ASN A 117 -0.19 -19.24 4.12
CA ASN A 117 0.36 -17.93 4.49
C ASN A 117 -0.65 -16.81 4.22
N ILE A 118 -1.42 -16.92 3.14
CA ILE A 118 -2.56 -16.05 2.84
C ILE A 118 -3.87 -16.83 2.94
N ASN A 119 -4.59 -16.60 4.04
CA ASN A 119 -5.92 -17.17 4.29
C ASN A 119 -6.93 -16.08 4.69
N LYS A 120 -8.20 -16.45 4.80
CA LYS A 120 -9.30 -15.53 5.14
C LYS A 120 -9.07 -14.76 6.45
N SER A 121 -8.54 -15.43 7.48
CA SER A 121 -8.30 -14.81 8.80
C SER A 121 -7.21 -13.73 8.72
N VAL A 122 -6.09 -14.02 8.04
CA VAL A 122 -5.01 -13.05 7.80
C VAL A 122 -5.56 -11.83 7.05
N ILE A 123 -6.29 -12.07 5.95
CA ILE A 123 -6.85 -11.00 5.12
C ILE A 123 -7.81 -10.13 5.93
N GLU A 124 -8.76 -10.74 6.65
CA GLU A 124 -9.73 -10.02 7.47
C GLU A 124 -9.02 -9.19 8.54
N ASN A 125 -8.09 -9.79 9.28
CA ASN A 125 -7.39 -9.11 10.38
C ASN A 125 -6.61 -7.89 9.88
N LYS A 126 -5.92 -8.02 8.74
CA LYS A 126 -5.16 -6.90 8.17
C LYS A 126 -6.07 -5.82 7.56
N ILE A 127 -7.14 -6.18 6.87
CA ILE A 127 -8.10 -5.18 6.35
C ILE A 127 -8.79 -4.44 7.50
N LYS A 128 -9.12 -5.14 8.58
CA LYS A 128 -9.72 -4.56 9.79
C LYS A 128 -8.77 -3.61 10.53
N SER A 129 -7.46 -3.88 10.53
CA SER A 129 -6.49 -2.93 11.10
C SER A 129 -6.34 -1.68 10.25
N MET A 130 -6.58 -1.78 8.93
CA MET A 130 -6.62 -0.65 7.99
C MET A 130 -8.00 0.01 7.86
N ASN A 131 -8.85 -0.04 8.89
CA ASN A 131 -10.24 0.44 8.82
C ASN A 131 -10.36 1.97 8.66
N MET A 132 -10.22 2.42 7.42
CA MET A 132 -10.25 3.81 6.96
C MET A 132 -11.10 3.92 5.70
N ASP A 133 -11.44 5.16 5.33
CA ASP A 133 -12.15 5.44 4.09
C ASP A 133 -11.27 5.04 2.90
N ILE A 134 -11.87 4.38 1.90
CA ILE A 134 -11.19 3.92 0.68
C ILE A 134 -10.41 5.06 0.01
N LYS A 135 -10.95 6.28 0.01
CA LYS A 135 -10.27 7.47 -0.51
C LYS A 135 -8.98 7.79 0.23
N ASP A 136 -8.95 7.67 1.56
CA ASP A 136 -7.73 7.93 2.34
C ASP A 136 -6.67 6.87 2.03
N ILE A 137 -7.05 5.60 1.94
CA ILE A 137 -6.14 4.50 1.58
C ILE A 137 -5.64 4.66 0.14
N SER A 138 -6.49 5.10 -0.78
CA SER A 138 -6.11 5.41 -2.17
C SER A 138 -5.00 6.47 -2.23
N ASN A 139 -5.02 7.49 -1.36
CA ASN A 139 -3.95 8.50 -1.33
C ASN A 139 -2.59 7.88 -0.93
N PHE A 140 -2.60 6.87 -0.06
CA PHE A 140 -1.39 6.10 0.27
C PHE A 140 -0.91 5.28 -0.93
N TYR A 141 -1.83 4.65 -1.67
CA TYR A 141 -1.47 3.96 -2.90
C TYR A 141 -0.82 4.90 -3.91
N ASP A 142 -1.35 6.11 -4.09
CA ASP A 142 -0.78 7.07 -5.04
C ASP A 142 0.68 7.40 -4.69
N ALA A 143 1.00 7.55 -3.40
CA ALA A 143 2.37 7.77 -2.93
C ALA A 143 3.23 6.51 -3.14
N PHE A 144 2.72 5.34 -2.76
CA PHE A 144 3.39 4.05 -2.98
C PHE A 144 3.66 3.78 -4.47
N LYS A 145 2.74 4.14 -5.37
CA LYS A 145 2.94 4.01 -6.81
C LYS A 145 4.05 4.92 -7.33
N SER A 146 4.20 6.13 -6.80
CA SER A 146 5.38 6.97 -7.13
C SER A 146 6.69 6.33 -6.64
N LEU A 147 6.69 5.68 -5.47
CA LEU A 147 7.84 4.87 -5.05
C LEU A 147 8.09 3.70 -6.02
N CYS A 148 7.06 3.00 -6.48
CA CYS A 148 7.20 1.96 -7.50
C CYS A 148 7.80 2.50 -8.81
N ASN A 149 7.37 3.67 -9.26
CA ASN A 149 7.92 4.26 -10.48
C ASN A 149 9.41 4.64 -10.32
N MET A 150 9.87 4.99 -9.10
CA MET A 150 11.30 5.19 -8.84
C MET A 150 12.12 3.91 -9.05
N TYR A 151 11.58 2.72 -8.77
CA TYR A 151 12.25 1.46 -9.10
C TYR A 151 12.43 1.29 -10.62
N SER A 152 11.45 1.71 -11.41
CA SER A 152 11.50 1.62 -12.87
C SER A 152 12.47 2.62 -13.52
N GLU A 153 12.85 3.69 -12.82
CA GLU A 153 13.87 4.64 -13.27
C GLU A 153 15.31 4.12 -13.13
N ILE A 154 15.49 2.98 -12.46
CA ILE A 154 16.82 2.39 -12.27
C ILE A 154 17.04 1.35 -13.38
N GLU A 155 17.90 1.68 -14.35
CA GLU A 155 18.36 0.72 -15.35
C GLU A 155 19.33 -0.30 -14.72
N LEU A 156 18.77 -1.40 -14.20
CA LEU A 156 19.54 -2.45 -13.52
C LEU A 156 20.63 -3.09 -14.39
N TYR A 157 20.49 -3.03 -15.72
CA TYR A 157 21.42 -3.66 -16.66
C TYR A 157 22.64 -2.80 -17.01
N ASN A 158 22.56 -1.48 -16.82
CA ASN A 158 23.67 -0.55 -17.15
C ASN A 158 24.24 0.16 -15.92
N TYR A 159 23.63 0.03 -14.73
CA TYR A 159 24.00 0.74 -13.50
C TYR A 159 24.22 2.25 -13.72
N GLN A 160 23.54 2.83 -14.70
CA GLN A 160 23.57 4.27 -14.92
C GLN A 160 22.61 4.90 -13.92
N CYS A 161 23.18 5.35 -12.82
CA CYS A 161 22.45 6.11 -11.82
C CYS A 161 22.12 7.48 -12.39
N ASN A 162 20.82 7.72 -12.64
CA ASN A 162 20.34 9.04 -13.02
C ASN A 162 20.80 10.08 -11.99
N LYS A 163 21.19 11.27 -12.46
CA LYS A 163 21.65 12.37 -11.58
C LYS A 163 20.58 12.83 -10.59
N CYS A 164 19.31 12.61 -10.92
CA CYS A 164 18.16 12.79 -10.06
C CYS A 164 17.05 11.84 -10.51
N LEU A 165 16.10 11.54 -9.62
CA LEU A 165 14.92 10.73 -9.89
C LEU A 165 13.69 11.63 -10.05
N GLU A 166 12.94 11.47 -11.13
CA GLU A 166 11.75 12.29 -11.39
C GLU A 166 10.61 11.93 -10.44
N ASN A 167 10.30 10.64 -10.30
CA ASN A 167 9.23 10.13 -9.44
C ASN A 167 9.52 10.32 -7.96
N ALA A 168 10.78 10.55 -7.57
CA ALA A 168 11.12 10.93 -6.20
C ALA A 168 10.49 12.28 -5.80
N GLY A 169 10.37 13.22 -6.74
CA GLY A 169 9.66 14.48 -6.54
C GLY A 169 8.16 14.25 -6.31
N GLU A 170 7.52 13.37 -7.09
CA GLU A 170 6.10 13.03 -6.87
C GLU A 170 5.86 12.39 -5.53
N LEU A 171 6.73 11.43 -5.16
CA LEU A 171 6.64 10.73 -3.89
C LEU A 171 6.66 11.74 -2.74
N PHE A 172 7.57 12.72 -2.79
CA PHE A 172 7.65 13.77 -1.78
C PHE A 172 6.38 14.62 -1.69
N GLU A 173 5.87 15.09 -2.83
CA GLU A 173 4.66 15.91 -2.86
C GLU A 173 3.46 15.15 -2.28
N LYS A 174 3.32 13.88 -2.65
CA LYS A 174 2.26 13.00 -2.13
C LYS A 174 2.47 12.69 -0.65
N TYR A 175 3.70 12.42 -0.22
CA TYR A 175 4.03 12.16 1.18
C TYR A 175 3.76 13.38 2.07
N GLU A 176 4.15 14.59 1.65
CA GLU A 176 3.87 15.81 2.40
C GLU A 176 2.36 16.09 2.46
N LYS A 177 1.59 15.80 1.40
CA LYS A 177 0.12 15.85 1.48
C LYS A 177 -0.43 14.88 2.52
N LEU A 178 0.05 13.63 2.53
CA LEU A 178 -0.35 12.63 3.53
C LEU A 178 0.00 13.08 4.95
N LYS A 179 1.18 13.67 5.14
CA LYS A 179 1.63 14.19 6.43
C LYS A 179 0.83 15.42 6.87
N ASN A 180 0.51 16.34 5.97
CA ASN A 180 -0.28 17.53 6.30
C ASN A 180 -1.77 17.22 6.54
N ALA A 181 -2.26 16.10 5.97
CA ALA A 181 -3.58 15.57 6.26
C ALA A 181 -3.66 14.81 7.61
N LEU A 182 -2.54 14.67 8.33
CA LEU A 182 -2.55 14.18 9.71
C LEU A 182 -3.25 15.21 10.60
N ASP A 183 -4.43 14.86 11.09
CA ASP A 183 -5.10 15.59 12.16
C ASP A 183 -5.22 14.70 13.42
N ILE A 184 -5.70 15.29 14.52
CA ILE A 184 -5.91 14.58 15.80
C ILE A 184 -6.96 13.45 15.67
N ASN A 185 -7.81 13.50 14.64
CA ASN A 185 -8.85 12.52 14.40
C ASN A 185 -8.38 11.35 13.52
N LYS A 186 -7.22 11.44 12.87
CA LYS A 186 -6.61 10.32 12.15
C LYS A 186 -6.17 9.22 13.13
N GLY A 187 -6.72 8.03 12.94
CA GLY A 187 -6.50 6.87 13.80
C GLY A 187 -5.13 6.21 13.63
N SER A 188 -4.86 5.19 14.46
CA SER A 188 -3.61 4.42 14.42
C SER A 188 -3.30 3.82 13.06
N SER A 189 -4.33 3.38 12.34
CA SER A 189 -4.26 2.83 10.98
C SER A 189 -3.56 3.77 9.98
N TYR A 190 -3.82 5.08 10.07
CA TYR A 190 -3.19 6.08 9.21
C TYR A 190 -1.68 6.18 9.49
N TYR A 191 -1.30 6.18 10.77
CA TYR A 191 0.10 6.21 11.19
C TYR A 191 0.84 4.95 10.78
N GLU A 192 0.21 3.78 10.86
CA GLU A 192 0.78 2.51 10.43
C GLU A 192 1.07 2.51 8.92
N LEU A 193 0.13 2.97 8.08
CA LEU A 193 0.35 3.06 6.63
C LEU A 193 1.46 4.07 6.29
N LEU A 194 1.48 5.23 6.95
CA LEU A 194 2.54 6.23 6.76
C LEU A 194 3.91 5.70 7.18
N SER A 195 3.97 4.98 8.30
CA SER A 195 5.18 4.32 8.77
C SER A 195 5.64 3.23 7.81
N SER A 196 4.72 2.43 7.27
CA SER A 196 5.05 1.42 6.26
C SER A 196 5.66 2.05 5.02
N LEU A 197 5.01 3.06 4.44
CA LEU A 197 5.52 3.76 3.25
C LEU A 197 6.92 4.33 3.49
N SER A 198 7.16 4.84 4.70
CA SER A 198 8.46 5.37 5.10
C SER A 198 9.53 4.26 5.21
N ILE A 199 9.18 3.09 5.73
CA ILE A 199 10.07 1.91 5.75
C ILE A 199 10.37 1.45 4.32
N ASP A 200 9.38 1.41 3.46
CA ASP A 200 9.53 0.97 2.07
C ASP A 200 10.45 1.93 1.29
N TYR A 201 10.32 3.24 1.50
CA TYR A 201 11.25 4.23 0.98
C TYR A 201 12.68 4.03 1.52
N LYS A 202 12.87 3.78 2.81
CA LYS A 202 14.21 3.49 3.39
C LYS A 202 14.86 2.26 2.78
N ASN A 203 14.06 1.23 2.53
CA ASN A 203 14.55 0.02 1.87
C ASN A 203 14.98 0.32 0.43
N PHE A 204 14.23 1.15 -0.30
CA PHE A 204 14.63 1.65 -1.62
C PHE A 204 15.94 2.46 -1.54
N GLU A 205 16.01 3.46 -0.67
CA GLU A 205 17.18 4.33 -0.49
C GLU A 205 18.43 3.53 -0.12
N ASN A 206 18.31 2.57 0.81
CA ASN A 206 19.40 1.67 1.16
C ASN A 206 19.85 0.86 -0.06
N SER A 207 18.92 0.22 -0.77
CA SER A 207 19.25 -0.58 -1.97
C SER A 207 19.92 0.28 -3.06
N TYR A 208 19.45 1.50 -3.26
CA TYR A 208 20.06 2.46 -4.17
C TYR A 208 21.50 2.76 -3.75
N ASN A 209 21.72 3.16 -2.50
CA ASN A 209 23.04 3.55 -2.01
C ASN A 209 24.02 2.39 -1.84
N THR A 210 23.56 1.14 -1.68
CA THR A 210 24.47 0.00 -1.40
C THR A 210 24.62 -0.95 -2.57
N LEU A 211 23.61 -1.11 -3.42
CA LEU A 211 23.58 -2.14 -4.47
C LEU A 211 23.62 -1.52 -5.86
N TRP A 212 22.65 -0.66 -6.19
CA TRP A 212 22.45 -0.20 -7.57
C TRP A 212 23.34 0.99 -7.93
N CYS A 213 23.57 1.87 -6.95
CA CYS A 213 24.24 3.16 -7.12
C CYS A 213 25.30 3.42 -6.05
N SER A 214 26.01 2.37 -5.62
CA SER A 214 27.02 2.46 -4.56
C SER A 214 28.19 3.39 -4.84
N LYS A 215 28.49 3.64 -6.12
CA LYS A 215 29.48 4.63 -6.58
C LYS A 215 28.84 5.82 -7.29
N GLY A 216 27.51 5.89 -7.28
CA GLY A 216 26.71 6.91 -7.93
C GLY A 216 26.57 8.18 -7.08
N PRO A 217 25.89 9.21 -7.61
CA PRO A 217 25.49 10.36 -6.81
C PRO A 217 24.54 9.94 -5.69
N PRO A 218 24.40 10.76 -4.63
CA PRO A 218 23.36 10.54 -3.63
C PRO A 218 21.98 10.55 -4.28
N LEU A 219 21.02 9.88 -3.64
CA LEU A 219 19.63 9.89 -4.08
C LEU A 219 19.04 11.30 -3.96
N VAL A 220 18.59 11.84 -5.08
CA VAL A 220 18.07 13.21 -5.18
C VAL A 220 16.84 13.25 -6.09
N ALA A 221 15.85 14.09 -5.76
CA ALA A 221 14.68 14.32 -6.61
C ALA A 221 14.94 15.37 -7.70
N CYS A 222 14.45 15.14 -8.92
CA CYS A 222 14.49 16.12 -10.00
C CYS A 222 13.49 17.27 -9.74
N PRO A 223 13.80 18.51 -10.18
CA PRO A 223 12.84 19.62 -10.10
C PRO A 223 11.59 19.37 -10.96
N ARG A 224 10.38 19.43 -10.36
CA ARG A 224 9.10 19.18 -11.07
C ARG A 224 8.41 20.42 -11.66
N SER A 225 8.81 21.65 -11.30
CA SER A 225 8.10 22.86 -11.74
C SER A 225 9.02 24.03 -12.10
N SER A 226 8.50 25.00 -12.88
CA SER A 226 9.21 26.24 -13.19
C SER A 226 9.49 27.10 -11.95
N VAL A 227 8.75 26.88 -10.85
CA VAL A 227 8.91 27.55 -9.55
C VAL A 227 10.06 26.93 -8.73
N THR A 228 10.39 25.66 -8.98
CA THR A 228 11.53 24.92 -8.39
C THR A 228 12.78 24.92 -9.28
N LYS A 229 12.92 25.89 -10.19
CA LYS A 229 14.11 26.04 -11.05
C LYS A 229 15.36 26.22 -10.18
N ASN A 230 16.19 25.18 -10.13
CA ASN A 230 17.59 25.10 -9.67
C ASN A 230 17.87 24.45 -8.30
N THR A 231 17.05 23.54 -7.77
CA THR A 231 17.47 22.83 -6.54
C THR A 231 17.18 21.34 -6.56
N LEU A 232 18.27 20.58 -6.52
CA LEU A 232 18.32 19.18 -6.13
C LEU A 232 17.98 19.08 -4.63
N ILE A 233 16.85 18.47 -4.29
CA ILE A 233 16.42 18.32 -2.89
C ILE A 233 16.95 16.99 -2.35
N SER A 234 17.80 17.06 -1.32
CA SER A 234 18.22 15.88 -0.58
C SER A 234 17.02 15.26 0.15
N ILE A 235 16.83 13.95 -0.01
CA ILE A 235 15.61 13.27 0.44
C ILE A 235 15.59 12.98 1.96
N ALA A 236 16.65 13.34 2.67
CA ALA A 236 16.79 13.17 4.12
C ALA A 236 15.65 13.79 4.97
N ILE A 237 14.85 14.72 4.41
CA ILE A 237 13.82 15.49 5.10
C ILE A 237 12.59 14.65 5.51
N ILE A 238 12.32 13.50 4.86
CA ILE A 238 11.16 12.64 5.18
C ILE A 238 11.14 12.20 6.66
N PHE A 239 12.31 12.07 7.30
CA PHE A 239 12.42 11.36 8.59
C PHE A 239 12.50 12.22 9.84
N VAL A 240 12.83 13.51 9.75
CA VAL A 240 12.77 14.38 10.93
C VAL A 240 11.32 14.44 11.46
N ALA A 241 10.33 14.41 10.58
CA ALA A 241 8.91 14.40 10.97
C ALA A 241 8.43 13.03 11.49
N ALA A 242 8.82 11.91 10.85
CA ALA A 242 8.35 10.57 11.23
C ALA A 242 8.85 10.13 12.62
N SER A 243 10.11 10.45 12.96
CA SER A 243 10.68 10.15 14.30
C SER A 243 10.01 10.97 15.41
N ILE A 244 9.58 12.20 15.12
CA ILE A 244 8.82 13.04 16.06
C ILE A 244 7.41 12.48 16.26
N LEU A 245 6.74 12.05 15.17
CA LEU A 245 5.38 11.48 15.24
C LEU A 245 5.32 10.13 15.97
N LEU A 246 6.31 9.26 15.79
CA LEU A 246 6.44 8.00 16.57
C LEU A 246 6.69 8.27 18.06
N GLY A 247 7.50 9.28 18.40
CA GLY A 247 7.72 9.69 19.79
C GLY A 247 6.45 10.25 20.46
N VAL A 248 5.60 10.94 19.69
CA VAL A 248 4.32 11.48 20.18
C VAL A 248 3.28 10.37 20.33
N SER A 249 3.08 9.50 19.34
CA SER A 249 2.10 8.41 19.41
C SER A 249 2.44 7.39 20.50
N TYR A 250 3.73 7.06 20.68
CA TYR A 250 4.19 6.20 21.78
C TYR A 250 3.87 6.81 23.16
N LYS A 251 4.11 8.12 23.34
CA LYS A 251 3.76 8.82 24.59
C LYS A 251 2.25 8.82 24.85
N TYR A 252 1.42 9.07 23.84
CA TYR A 252 -0.05 9.07 23.99
C TYR A 252 -0.61 7.67 24.29
N SER A 253 -0.07 6.62 23.65
CA SER A 253 -0.45 5.23 23.92
C SER A 253 -0.11 4.82 25.35
N LEU A 254 1.13 5.08 25.80
CA LEU A 254 1.57 4.78 27.17
C LEU A 254 0.73 5.53 28.23
N PHE A 255 0.30 6.76 27.92
CA PHE A 255 -0.56 7.56 28.79
C PHE A 255 -1.99 6.98 28.89
N GLY A 256 -2.52 6.46 27.78
CA GLY A 256 -3.82 5.77 27.74
C GLY A 256 -3.84 4.48 28.58
N PHE A 257 -2.79 3.66 28.48
CA PHE A 257 -2.65 2.43 29.27
C PHE A 257 -2.55 2.72 30.78
N ARG A 258 -1.79 3.75 31.17
CA ARG A 258 -1.68 4.18 32.58
C ARG A 258 -3.04 4.57 33.16
N LYS A 259 -3.84 5.33 32.40
CA LYS A 259 -5.16 5.80 32.85
C LYS A 259 -6.18 4.66 32.98
N ARG A 260 -6.11 3.65 32.10
CA ARG A 260 -6.97 2.46 32.16
C ARG A 260 -6.62 1.55 33.35
N SER A 261 -5.33 1.37 33.64
CA SER A 261 -4.84 0.63 34.81
C SER A 261 -5.29 1.28 36.13
N GLN A 262 -5.11 2.60 36.28
CA GLN A 262 -5.57 3.33 37.49
C GLN A 262 -7.09 3.23 37.69
N LYS A 263 -7.87 3.29 36.61
CA LYS A 263 -9.33 3.18 36.68
C LYS A 263 -9.80 1.79 37.09
N HIS A 264 -9.06 0.74 36.71
CA HIS A 264 -9.33 -0.64 37.16
C HIS A 264 -9.04 -0.79 38.66
N HIS A 265 -7.91 -0.26 39.11
CA HIS A 265 -7.47 -0.32 40.50
C HIS A 265 -8.43 0.43 41.45
N LEU A 266 -8.96 1.60 41.04
CA LEU A 266 -9.99 2.31 41.82
C LEU A 266 -11.32 1.52 41.89
N LYS A 267 -11.69 0.82 40.81
CA LYS A 267 -12.93 0.02 40.76
C LYS A 267 -12.86 -1.22 41.67
N GLU A 268 -11.68 -1.77 41.86
CA GLU A 268 -11.44 -2.86 42.82
C GLU A 268 -11.46 -2.38 44.27
N MET A 269 -10.94 -1.18 44.55
CA MET A 269 -11.01 -0.61 45.91
C MET A 269 -12.43 -0.22 46.34
N LEU A 270 -13.31 0.14 45.40
CA LEU A 270 -14.73 0.45 45.69
C LEU A 270 -15.62 -0.80 45.85
N LYS A 271 -15.08 -2.00 45.61
CA LYS A 271 -15.79 -3.28 45.77
C LYS A 271 -15.42 -4.04 47.06
N LYS A 272 -14.50 -3.49 47.86
CA LYS A 272 -14.22 -3.91 49.23
C LYS A 272 -14.94 -2.97 50.20
#